data_AF-A0A8J3JDE6-F1
#
_entry.id   AF-A0A8J3JDE6-F1
#
_cell.length_a   1.000
_cell.length_b   1.000
_cell.length_c   1.000
_cell.angle_alpha   90.00
_cell.angle_beta   90.00
_cell.angle_gamma   90.00
#
_symmetry.space_group_name_H-M   'P 1'
#
loop_
_entity.id
_entity.type
_entity.pdbx_description
1 polymer ?
#
loop_
_entity_poly.entity_id
_entity_poly.type
_entity_poly.pdbx_seq_one_letter_code
_entity_poly.pdbx_strand_id
1 'polypeptide(L)'
;MLTITDEAGGRLRGSFRTALEDSAFAGSEVEVTGIHVGACAHFAFARTDPDAIASFTGLLREGRLEAMWHVVTDRAVKPPRPGAPAEPFTLPWPHAVLTNADTFTRCLETPPSPVA
;
A
#
# COMPACT_ATOMS: atom_id res chain seq x y z
N MET A 1 0.51 -7.00 4.19
CA MET A 1 1.70 -7.13 5.06
C MET A 1 2.66 -6.02 4.72
N LEU A 2 3.13 -5.29 5.73
CA LEU A 2 4.19 -4.29 5.60
C LEU A 2 5.43 -4.82 6.33
N THR A 3 6.55 -4.90 5.63
CA THR A 3 7.84 -5.31 6.18
C THR A 3 8.81 -4.15 6.05
N ILE A 4 9.31 -3.62 7.17
CA ILE A 4 10.37 -2.60 7.17
C ILE A 4 11.70 -3.29 7.43
N THR A 5 12.65 -3.12 6.52
CA THR A 5 13.98 -3.77 6.57
C THR A 5 15.10 -2.82 6.94
N ASP A 6 14.90 -1.51 6.76
CA ASP A 6 15.84 -0.46 7.17
C ASP A 6 15.07 0.78 7.62
N GLU A 7 15.46 1.36 8.75
CA GLU A 7 14.88 2.58 9.31
C GLU A 7 15.92 3.68 9.64
N ALA A 8 17.16 3.53 9.15
CA ALA A 8 18.29 4.37 9.51
C ALA A 8 18.11 5.83 9.07
N GLY A 9 18.55 6.77 9.92
CA GLY A 9 18.56 8.20 9.59
C GLY A 9 17.18 8.81 9.34
N GLY A 10 16.12 8.24 9.91
CA GLY A 10 14.74 8.72 9.70
C GLY A 10 14.16 8.35 8.33
N ARG A 11 14.79 7.44 7.59
CA ARG A 11 14.31 6.90 6.30
C ARG A 11 13.75 5.51 6.52
N LEU A 12 12.69 5.14 5.81
CA LEU A 12 12.14 3.78 5.82
C LEU A 12 12.40 3.11 4.48
N ARG A 13 12.82 1.84 4.50
CA ARG A 13 12.84 0.95 3.34
C ARG A 13 12.22 -0.39 3.71
N GLY A 14 11.60 -1.03 2.74
CA GLY A 14 10.91 -2.28 3.00
C GLY A 14 10.14 -2.81 1.80
N SER A 15 9.18 -3.68 2.08
CA SER A 15 8.24 -4.18 1.09
C SER A 15 6.81 -4.17 1.62
N PHE A 16 5.86 -4.13 0.69
CA PHE A 16 4.44 -4.18 0.98
C PHE A 16 3.75 -5.17 0.07
N ARG A 17 2.83 -5.95 0.64
CA ARG A 17 1.91 -6.81 -0.08
C ARG A 17 0.50 -6.54 0.40
N THR A 18 -0.37 -6.10 -0.50
CA THR A 18 -1.79 -5.88 -0.16
C THR A 18 -2.49 -7.21 0.17
N ALA A 19 -3.47 -7.15 1.07
CA ALA A 19 -4.40 -8.26 1.32
C ALA A 19 -5.67 -8.17 0.47
N LEU A 20 -5.89 -7.02 -0.19
CA LEU A 20 -7.07 -6.74 -0.99
C LEU A 20 -6.86 -7.25 -2.42
N GLU A 21 -7.69 -8.21 -2.84
CA GLU A 21 -7.64 -8.80 -4.18
C GLU A 21 -8.13 -7.84 -5.27
N ASP A 22 -8.94 -6.86 -4.91
CA ASP A 22 -9.47 -5.81 -5.78
C ASP A 22 -8.58 -4.55 -5.81
N SER A 23 -7.45 -4.58 -5.11
CA SER A 23 -6.48 -3.48 -5.14
C SER A 23 -5.71 -3.44 -6.46
N ALA A 24 -5.37 -2.23 -6.90
CA ALA A 24 -4.40 -2.03 -7.97
C ALA A 24 -3.04 -2.69 -7.70
N PHE A 25 -2.72 -3.07 -6.46
CA PHE A 25 -1.47 -3.74 -6.06
C PHE A 25 -1.63 -5.25 -5.79
N ALA A 26 -2.78 -5.83 -6.12
CA ALA A 26 -3.08 -7.24 -5.86
C ALA A 26 -2.08 -8.18 -6.56
N GLY A 27 -1.71 -9.26 -5.86
CA GLY A 27 -0.81 -10.30 -6.38
C GLY A 27 0.68 -9.93 -6.44
N SER A 28 1.05 -8.68 -6.16
CA SER A 28 2.45 -8.21 -6.17
C SER A 28 2.97 -7.83 -4.78
N GLU A 29 4.26 -8.07 -4.55
CA GLU A 29 5.03 -7.40 -3.51
C GLU A 29 5.73 -6.19 -4.14
N VAL A 30 5.64 -5.04 -3.48
CA VAL A 30 6.19 -3.76 -3.98
C VAL A 30 7.16 -3.17 -2.98
N GLU A 31 8.21 -2.51 -3.48
CA GLU A 31 9.18 -1.82 -2.65
C GLU A 31 8.55 -0.60 -1.97
N VAL A 32 8.86 -0.44 -0.69
CA VAL A 32 8.43 0.67 0.15
C VAL A 32 9.58 1.62 0.39
N THR A 33 9.31 2.92 0.26
CA THR A 33 10.20 4.00 0.70
C THR A 33 9.44 4.96 1.59
N GLY A 34 10.09 5.52 2.60
CA GLY A 34 9.42 6.43 3.53
C GLY A 34 10.34 7.25 4.41
N ILE A 35 9.72 7.97 5.33
CA ILE A 35 10.36 8.76 6.38
C ILE A 35 9.63 8.59 7.70
N HIS A 36 10.34 8.80 8.81
CA HIS A 36 9.74 8.86 10.14
C HIS A 36 10.40 9.91 11.01
N VAL A 37 9.63 10.45 11.95
CA VAL A 37 10.10 11.35 13.02
C VAL A 37 9.32 11.02 14.29
N GLY A 38 10.01 10.52 15.31
CA GLY A 38 9.39 10.08 16.55
C GLY A 38 8.37 8.99 16.29
N ALA A 39 7.11 9.22 16.67
CA ALA A 39 6.01 8.28 16.46
C ALA A 39 5.33 8.45 15.09
N CYS A 40 5.64 9.49 14.33
CA CYS A 40 5.01 9.76 13.04
C CYS A 40 5.77 9.05 11.92
N ALA A 41 5.04 8.37 11.03
CA ALA A 41 5.62 7.69 9.88
C ALA A 41 4.85 8.04 8.60
N HIS A 42 5.59 8.13 7.51
CA HIS A 42 5.05 8.19 6.16
C HIS A 42 5.80 7.20 5.28
N PHE A 43 5.08 6.44 4.48
CA PHE A 43 5.69 5.57 3.49
C PHE A 43 4.81 5.47 2.24
N ALA A 44 5.45 5.21 1.11
CA ALA A 44 4.81 5.10 -0.18
C ALA A 44 5.42 3.97 -0.99
N PHE A 45 4.64 3.51 -1.95
CA PHE A 45 5.06 2.54 -2.93
C PHE A 45 4.31 2.80 -4.24
N ALA A 46 4.92 2.43 -5.35
CA ALA A 46 4.37 2.65 -6.67
C ALA A 46 4.48 1.38 -7.51
N ARG A 47 3.67 1.30 -8.56
CA ARG A 47 3.77 0.30 -9.60
C ARG A 47 3.54 0.95 -10.96
N THR A 48 3.96 0.23 -11.99
CA THR A 48 3.58 0.52 -13.38
C THR A 48 2.53 -0.52 -13.83
N ASP A 49 1.70 -0.13 -14.79
CA ASP A 49 0.64 -0.94 -15.39
C ASP A 49 -0.38 -1.56 -14.37
N PRO A 50 -1.44 -0.81 -14.01
CA PRO A 50 -1.62 0.62 -14.27
C PRO A 50 -0.65 1.46 -13.43
N ASP A 51 -0.39 2.70 -13.86
CA ASP A 51 0.45 3.61 -13.10
C ASP A 51 -0.30 4.04 -11.84
N ALA A 52 0.22 3.60 -10.69
CA ALA A 52 -0.40 3.86 -9.40
C ALA A 52 0.64 4.11 -8.32
N ILE A 53 0.33 5.05 -7.42
CA ILE A 53 1.09 5.30 -6.20
C ILE A 53 0.16 5.27 -5.01
N ALA A 54 0.56 4.52 -3.98
CA ALA A 54 -0.08 4.53 -2.68
C ALA A 54 0.82 5.24 -1.68
N SER A 55 0.21 6.00 -0.78
CA SER A 55 0.90 6.75 0.27
C SER A 55 0.15 6.60 1.57
N PHE A 56 0.87 6.25 2.63
CA PHE A 56 0.37 6.05 3.99
C PHE A 56 1.04 7.06 4.90
N THR A 57 0.27 7.74 5.74
CA THR A 57 0.77 8.65 6.77
C THR A 57 0.05 8.37 8.07
N GLY A 58 0.79 8.15 9.14
CA GLY A 58 0.21 7.67 10.37
C GLY A 58 1.03 7.90 11.63
N LEU A 59 0.47 7.41 12.73
CA LEU A 59 1.04 7.48 14.07
C LEU A 59 1.23 6.06 14.62
N LEU A 60 2.46 5.73 15.01
CA LEU A 60 2.80 4.51 15.74
C LEU A 60 2.63 4.74 17.24
N ARG A 61 1.64 4.09 17.86
CA ARG A 61 1.39 4.15 19.30
C ARG A 61 0.94 2.79 19.81
N GLU A 62 1.41 2.40 21.00
CA GLU A 62 0.99 1.14 21.64
C GLU A 62 1.16 -0.10 20.74
N GLY A 63 2.23 -0.13 19.93
CA GLY A 63 2.53 -1.24 19.02
C GLY A 63 1.63 -1.32 17.79
N ARG A 64 0.80 -0.31 17.53
CA ARG A 64 -0.08 -0.19 16.36
C ARG A 64 0.23 1.06 15.56
N LEU A 65 0.28 0.93 14.24
CA LEU A 65 0.35 2.06 13.33
C LEU A 65 -1.04 2.33 12.77
N GLU A 66 -1.62 3.46 13.16
CA GLU A 66 -2.87 3.96 12.60
C GLU A 66 -2.52 4.92 11.45
N ALA A 67 -2.88 4.58 10.22
CA ALA A 67 -2.47 5.33 9.04
C ALA A 67 -3.66 5.69 8.15
N MET A 68 -3.72 6.97 7.77
CA MET A 68 -4.53 7.40 6.63
C MET A 68 -3.74 7.11 5.36
N TRP A 69 -4.43 6.71 4.30
CA TRP A 69 -3.81 6.47 3.02
C TRP A 69 -4.58 7.07 1.88
N HIS A 70 -3.88 7.31 0.78
CA HIS A 70 -4.48 7.58 -0.51
C HIS A 70 -3.76 6.78 -1.60
N VAL A 71 -4.52 6.41 -2.62
CA VAL A 71 -4.01 5.82 -3.87
C VAL A 71 -4.36 6.79 -4.99
N VAL A 72 -3.37 7.17 -5.78
CA VAL A 72 -3.57 7.85 -7.05
C VAL A 72 -3.31 6.84 -8.16
N THR A 73 -4.24 6.72 -9.10
CA THR A 73 -4.13 5.84 -10.27
C THR A 73 -4.59 6.55 -11.54
N ASP A 74 -3.88 6.35 -12.64
CA ASP A 74 -4.18 7.01 -13.92
C ASP A 74 -5.36 6.35 -14.66
N ARG A 75 -5.53 5.04 -14.44
CA ARG A 75 -6.47 4.19 -15.17
C ARG A 75 -7.22 3.26 -14.23
N ALA A 76 -8.37 2.80 -14.71
CA ALA A 76 -9.13 1.71 -14.13
C ALA A 76 -9.66 0.79 -15.24
N VAL A 77 -9.97 -0.45 -14.87
CA VAL A 77 -10.66 -1.40 -15.75
C VAL A 77 -12.09 -1.51 -15.25
N LYS A 78 -13.07 -1.06 -16.04
CA LYS A 78 -14.49 -1.19 -15.68
C LYS A 78 -15.36 -1.43 -16.92
N PRO A 79 -16.54 -2.04 -16.75
CA PRO A 79 -17.54 -2.05 -17.81
C PRO A 79 -17.99 -0.62 -18.15
N PRO A 80 -18.00 -0.22 -19.44
CA PRO A 80 -18.51 1.10 -19.82
C PRO A 80 -20.02 1.24 -19.57
N ARG A 81 -20.72 0.10 -19.52
CA ARG A 81 -22.14 -0.01 -19.21
C ARG A 81 -22.44 -1.39 -18.60
N PRO A 82 -23.53 -1.55 -17.83
CA PRO A 82 -23.92 -2.85 -17.27
C PRO A 82 -23.99 -3.93 -18.34
N GLY A 83 -23.37 -5.10 -18.07
CA GLY A 83 -23.35 -6.25 -18.97
C GLY A 83 -22.33 -6.20 -20.12
N ALA A 84 -21.55 -5.12 -20.26
CA ALA A 84 -20.43 -5.07 -21.21
C ALA A 84 -19.14 -5.65 -20.60
N PRO A 85 -18.20 -6.16 -21.43
CA PRO A 85 -16.85 -6.50 -20.97
C PRO A 85 -16.15 -5.29 -20.34
N ALA A 86 -15.29 -5.55 -19.36
CA ALA A 86 -14.50 -4.49 -18.73
C ALA A 86 -13.39 -4.02 -19.68
N GLU A 87 -13.20 -2.71 -19.78
CA GLU A 87 -12.17 -2.10 -20.61
C GLU A 87 -11.33 -1.10 -19.80
N PRO A 88 -10.03 -0.94 -20.12
CA PRO A 88 -9.18 0.05 -19.49
C PRO A 88 -9.55 1.45 -19.99
N PHE A 89 -9.72 2.41 -19.09
CA PHE A 89 -9.96 3.81 -19.43
C PHE A 89 -9.20 4.74 -18.48
N THR A 90 -8.83 5.92 -18.98
CA THR A 90 -8.19 6.96 -18.18
C THR A 90 -9.21 7.60 -17.25
N LEU A 91 -8.85 7.70 -15.97
CA LEU A 91 -9.71 8.30 -14.96
C LEU A 91 -9.68 9.84 -15.08
N PRO A 92 -10.83 10.52 -15.04
CA PRO A 92 -10.84 11.96 -14.82
C PRO A 92 -10.29 12.25 -13.42
N TRP A 93 -9.59 13.38 -13.24
CA TRP A 93 -8.92 13.74 -11.98
C TRP A 93 -9.75 13.48 -10.71
N PRO A 94 -11.04 13.88 -10.62
CA PRO A 94 -11.84 13.65 -9.41
C PRO A 94 -12.03 12.18 -9.04
N HIS A 95 -11.82 11.25 -9.98
CA HIS A 95 -11.97 9.81 -9.80
C HIS A 95 -10.62 9.09 -9.82
N ALA A 96 -9.50 9.81 -9.95
CA ALA A 96 -8.14 9.24 -9.97
C ALA A 96 -7.59 9.00 -8.56
N VAL A 97 -8.30 9.45 -7.51
CA VAL A 97 -7.85 9.38 -6.12
C VAL A 97 -8.85 8.62 -5.27
N LEU A 98 -8.36 7.64 -4.51
CA LEU A 98 -9.07 6.95 -3.44
C LEU A 98 -8.36 7.24 -2.12
N THR A 99 -9.11 7.36 -1.01
CA THR A 99 -8.52 7.52 0.32
C THR A 99 -9.32 6.75 1.36
N ASN A 100 -8.62 6.21 2.36
CA ASN A 100 -9.21 5.52 3.51
C ASN A 100 -8.19 5.47 4.66
N ALA A 101 -8.43 4.62 5.66
CA ALA A 101 -7.53 4.36 6.76
C ALA A 101 -7.26 2.85 6.94
N ASP A 102 -6.04 2.52 7.34
CA ASP A 102 -5.61 1.16 7.73
C ASP A 102 -4.97 1.18 9.12
N THR A 103 -5.14 0.09 9.85
CA THR A 103 -4.37 -0.22 11.06
C THR A 103 -3.37 -1.33 10.76
N PHE A 104 -2.10 -1.12 11.08
CA PHE A 104 -1.08 -2.18 11.10
C PHE A 104 -0.80 -2.62 12.54
N THR A 105 -0.80 -3.93 12.75
CA THR A 105 -0.36 -4.56 13.99
C THR A 105 0.98 -5.26 13.78
N ARG A 106 1.83 -5.27 14.80
CA ARG A 106 3.11 -5.97 14.74
C ARG A 106 2.87 -7.48 14.68
N CYS A 107 3.42 -8.14 13.66
CA CYS A 107 3.50 -9.60 13.62
C CYS A 107 4.81 -10.05 14.28
N LEU A 108 4.74 -11.10 15.10
CA LEU A 108 5.93 -11.83 15.53
C LEU A 108 6.39 -12.69 14.36
N GLU A 109 7.69 -12.68 14.03
CA GLU A 109 8.24 -13.67 13.12
C GLU A 109 7.95 -15.06 13.68
N THR A 110 7.30 -15.92 12.89
CA THR A 110 7.27 -17.34 13.20
C THR A 110 8.64 -17.90 12.84
N PRO A 111 9.40 -18.48 13.78
CA PRO A 111 10.67 -19.09 13.45
C PRO A 111 10.45 -20.18 12.38
N PRO A 112 11.39 -20.39 11.45
CA PRO A 112 11.26 -21.44 10.46
C PRO A 112 11.01 -22.78 11.15
N SER A 113 10.03 -23.52 10.64
CA SER A 113 9.67 -24.84 11.17
C SER A 113 10.93 -25.71 11.24
N PRO A 114 11.22 -26.40 12.36
CA PRO A 114 12.35 -27.31 12.40
C PRO A 114 12.18 -28.33 11.27
N VAL A 115 13.22 -28.45 10.43
CA VAL A 115 13.28 -29.49 9.40
C VAL A 115 13.18 -30.84 10.13
N ALA A 116 12.16 -31.62 9.79
CA ALA A 116 11.91 -32.96 10.33
C ALA A 116 12.95 -33.97 9.84
#